data_AF-A0A1C5KX90-F1
#
_entry.id   AF-A0A1C5KX90-F1
#
_cell.length_a   1.000
_cell.length_b   1.000
_cell.length_c   1.000
_cell.angle_alpha   90.00
_cell.angle_beta   90.00
_cell.angle_gamma   90.00
#
_symmetry.space_group_name_H-M   'P 1'
#
loop_
_entity.id
_entity.type
_entity.pdbx_description
1 polymer ?
#
loop_
_entity_poly.entity_id
_entity_poly.type
_entity_poly.pdbx_seq_one_letter_code
_entity_poly.pdbx_strand_id
1 'polypeptide(L)'
;MKTYYAVTEGEYSDYRIITITEDKEKAERIAAAYDGDVEEYEDCIINPIGVWRIYYNEKTKKWAVWHSNRNIEDIKDEEWGPDYFEPTFSMGMTWAIYVTAENKDLALKIAYDKYAQWKAEREGLI
;
A
#
# COMPACT_ATOMS: atom_id res chain seq x y z
N MET A 1 2.39 -12.80 -20.25
CA MET A 1 2.88 -12.17 -19.01
C MET A 1 4.02 -13.03 -18.50
N LYS A 2 5.06 -12.41 -17.95
CA LYS A 2 6.15 -13.15 -17.31
C LYS A 2 5.66 -13.61 -15.93
N THR A 3 6.26 -14.62 -15.34
CA THR A 3 5.92 -15.08 -13.99
C THR A 3 7.20 -15.14 -13.19
N TYR A 4 7.16 -14.59 -11.99
CA TYR A 4 8.19 -14.62 -10.98
C TYR A 4 7.77 -15.61 -9.90
N TYR A 5 8.74 -16.36 -9.40
CA TYR A 5 8.58 -17.35 -8.36
C TYR A 5 9.38 -16.87 -7.17
N ALA A 6 8.71 -16.54 -6.06
CA ALA A 6 9.37 -16.24 -4.80
C ALA A 6 9.48 -17.53 -3.99
N VAL A 7 10.65 -17.78 -3.43
CA VAL A 7 10.84 -18.85 -2.45
C VAL A 7 10.78 -18.22 -1.06
N THR A 8 9.89 -18.73 -0.22
CA THR A 8 9.57 -18.15 1.09
C THR A 8 9.75 -19.19 2.19
N GLU A 9 9.97 -18.73 3.42
CA GLU A 9 10.12 -19.61 4.59
C GLU A 9 9.59 -18.89 5.82
N GLY A 10 9.04 -19.67 6.76
CA GLY A 10 8.52 -19.17 8.03
C GLY A 10 7.09 -18.66 7.93
N GLU A 11 6.48 -18.45 9.09
CA GLU A 11 5.11 -17.95 9.21
C GLU A 11 5.08 -16.57 9.88
N TYR A 12 4.16 -15.71 9.43
CA TYR A 12 3.81 -14.42 10.06
C TYR A 12 5.01 -13.53 10.46
N SER A 13 5.53 -13.68 11.68
CA SER A 13 6.59 -12.84 12.25
C SER A 13 7.98 -13.21 11.76
N ASP A 14 8.18 -14.46 11.34
CA ASP A 14 9.48 -14.97 10.86
C ASP A 14 9.49 -15.16 9.33
N TYR A 15 8.42 -14.72 8.65
CA TYR A 15 8.28 -14.80 7.20
C TYR A 15 9.42 -14.06 6.51
N ARG A 16 10.13 -14.76 5.62
CA ARG A 16 11.22 -14.19 4.82
C ARG A 16 11.22 -14.71 3.39
N ILE A 17 11.62 -13.83 2.47
CA ILE A 17 11.90 -14.20 1.08
C ILE A 17 13.34 -14.68 1.00
N ILE A 18 13.54 -15.93 0.59
CA ILE A 18 14.86 -16.51 0.33
C ILE A 18 15.40 -16.02 -1.01
N THR A 19 14.59 -16.10 -2.07
CA THR A 19 14.98 -15.65 -3.41
C THR A 19 13.77 -15.37 -4.31
N ILE A 20 14.00 -14.69 -5.43
CA ILE A 20 13.02 -14.48 -6.50
C ILE A 20 13.67 -14.88 -7.83
N THR A 21 12.98 -15.67 -8.63
CA THR A 21 13.49 -16.13 -9.93
C THR A 21 12.37 -16.26 -10.97
N GLU A 22 12.71 -16.20 -12.24
CA GLU A 22 11.77 -16.39 -13.37
C GLU A 22 11.67 -17.86 -13.79
N ASP A 23 12.51 -18.73 -13.22
CA ASP A 23 12.61 -20.14 -13.54
C ASP A 23 11.96 -20.98 -12.43
N LYS A 24 10.82 -21.61 -12.77
CA LYS A 24 10.04 -22.44 -11.84
C LYS A 24 10.84 -23.61 -11.29
N GLU A 25 11.55 -24.34 -12.14
CA GLU A 25 12.34 -25.51 -11.70
C GLU A 25 13.45 -25.08 -10.74
N LYS A 26 14.05 -23.90 -10.98
CA LYS A 26 15.04 -23.35 -10.08
C LYS A 26 14.43 -22.95 -8.74
N ALA A 27 13.24 -22.34 -8.72
CA ALA A 27 12.53 -21.99 -7.49
C ALA A 27 12.19 -23.25 -6.67
N GLU A 28 11.62 -24.28 -7.30
CA GLU A 28 11.27 -25.55 -6.66
C GLU A 28 12.49 -26.26 -6.07
N ARG A 29 13.62 -26.25 -6.78
CA ARG A 29 14.89 -26.81 -6.27
C ARG A 29 15.43 -26.05 -5.06
N ILE A 30 15.26 -24.73 -5.02
CA ILE A 30 15.70 -23.91 -3.88
C ILE A 30 14.74 -24.11 -2.71
N ALA A 31 13.44 -24.11 -2.95
CA ALA A 31 12.42 -24.41 -1.93
C ALA A 31 12.68 -25.76 -1.25
N ALA A 32 12.92 -26.82 -2.02
CA ALA A 32 13.27 -28.13 -1.48
C ALA A 32 14.59 -28.16 -0.67
N ALA A 33 15.54 -27.26 -0.95
CA ALA A 33 16.81 -27.17 -0.24
C ALA A 33 16.70 -26.43 1.10
N TYR A 34 15.76 -25.50 1.21
CA TYR A 34 15.54 -24.66 2.40
C TYR A 34 14.28 -25.03 3.19
N ASP A 35 13.57 -26.10 2.80
CA ASP A 35 12.25 -26.48 3.35
C ASP A 35 11.25 -25.31 3.30
N GLY A 36 11.30 -24.57 2.19
CA GLY A 36 10.47 -23.39 1.94
C GLY A 36 9.33 -23.65 0.97
N ASP A 37 8.50 -22.63 0.77
CA ASP A 37 7.37 -22.63 -0.14
C ASP A 37 7.69 -21.86 -1.43
N VAL A 38 6.98 -22.19 -2.52
CA VAL A 38 7.06 -21.45 -3.79
C VAL A 38 5.76 -20.69 -4.01
N GLU A 39 5.86 -19.37 -4.08
CA GLU A 39 4.75 -18.49 -4.39
C GLU A 39 4.90 -17.92 -5.81
N GLU A 40 3.81 -17.97 -6.58
CA GLU A 40 3.78 -17.52 -7.98
C GLU A 40 3.24 -16.09 -8.07
N TYR A 41 4.01 -15.22 -8.69
CA TYR A 41 3.68 -13.82 -8.94
C TYR A 41 3.72 -13.57 -10.43
N GLU A 42 2.60 -13.23 -11.04
CA GLU A 42 2.65 -12.73 -12.40
C GLU A 42 3.45 -11.41 -12.42
N ASP A 43 4.22 -11.20 -13.49
CA ASP A 43 4.82 -9.91 -13.89
C ASP A 43 3.70 -8.97 -14.29
N CYS A 44 2.93 -8.65 -13.27
CA CYS A 44 2.05 -7.54 -13.21
C CYS A 44 2.98 -6.40 -12.84
N ILE A 45 3.03 -5.38 -13.69
CA ILE A 45 3.13 -4.04 -13.15
C ILE A 45 2.02 -4.01 -12.09
N ILE A 46 2.38 -3.89 -10.82
CA ILE A 46 1.43 -3.40 -9.83
C ILE A 46 1.12 -2.00 -10.36
N ASN A 47 0.13 -1.94 -11.25
CA ASN A 47 -0.63 -0.76 -11.52
C ASN A 47 -1.41 -0.65 -10.23
N PRO A 48 -1.18 0.33 -9.36
CA PRO A 48 -2.23 1.04 -8.70
C PRO A 48 -3.48 1.00 -9.56
N ILE A 49 -4.40 0.11 -9.19
CA ILE A 49 -5.68 -0.11 -9.87
C ILE A 49 -6.62 1.11 -9.61
N GLY A 50 -6.06 2.31 -9.49
CA GLY A 50 -6.74 3.54 -9.17
C GLY A 50 -5.93 4.37 -8.19
N VAL A 51 -5.96 5.67 -8.39
CA VAL A 51 -5.50 6.66 -7.42
C VAL A 51 -6.71 7.10 -6.64
N TRP A 52 -6.66 7.01 -5.33
CA TRP A 52 -7.76 7.37 -4.44
C TRP A 52 -7.37 8.58 -3.61
N ARG A 53 -8.23 9.58 -3.59
CA ARG A 53 -8.12 10.76 -2.76
C ARG A 53 -9.01 10.59 -1.54
N ILE A 54 -8.42 10.62 -0.37
CA ILE A 54 -9.10 10.30 0.88
C ILE A 54 -8.97 11.47 1.84
N TYR A 55 -10.07 11.77 2.52
CA TYR A 55 -10.17 12.83 3.49
C TYR A 55 -10.79 12.32 4.78
N TYR A 56 -10.25 12.80 5.90
CA TYR A 56 -10.82 12.61 7.21
C TYR A 56 -11.11 13.93 7.90
N ASN A 57 -12.39 14.19 8.18
CA ASN A 57 -12.82 15.39 8.86
C ASN A 57 -12.84 15.15 10.37
N GLU A 58 -11.91 15.77 11.10
CA GLU A 58 -11.76 15.51 12.54
C GLU A 58 -12.92 16.02 13.39
N LYS A 59 -13.67 17.02 12.90
CA LYS A 59 -14.84 17.57 13.60
C LYS A 59 -16.05 16.64 13.53
N THR A 60 -16.33 16.12 12.34
CA THR A 60 -17.48 15.25 12.08
C THR A 60 -17.17 13.76 12.22
N LYS A 61 -15.88 13.39 12.34
CA LYS A 61 -15.38 12.01 12.38
C LYS A 61 -15.79 11.19 11.15
N LYS A 62 -15.88 11.85 9.98
CA LYS A 62 -16.30 11.23 8.72
C LYS A 62 -15.15 11.13 7.73
N TRP A 63 -15.15 10.02 7.00
CA TRP A 63 -14.28 9.77 5.86
C TRP A 63 -14.99 10.10 4.56
N ALA A 64 -14.25 10.70 3.63
CA ALA A 64 -14.71 10.91 2.27
C ALA A 64 -13.64 10.41 1.31
N VAL A 65 -14.07 9.63 0.31
CA VAL A 65 -13.19 8.90 -0.60
C VAL A 65 -13.66 9.11 -2.02
N TRP A 66 -12.74 9.58 -2.86
CA TRP A 66 -12.99 9.83 -4.28
C TRP A 66 -11.96 9.14 -5.13
N HIS A 67 -12.40 8.56 -6.24
CA HIS A 67 -11.48 8.14 -7.29
C HIS A 67 -10.88 9.39 -7.93
N SER A 68 -9.55 9.41 -8.05
CA SER A 68 -8.79 10.50 -8.65
C SER A 68 -8.52 10.18 -10.12
N ASN A 69 -8.52 11.21 -10.96
CA ASN A 69 -8.10 11.09 -12.37
C ASN A 69 -6.59 11.31 -12.56
N ARG A 70 -5.83 11.45 -11.47
CA ARG A 70 -4.37 11.61 -11.53
C ARG A 70 -3.69 10.35 -12.04
N ASN A 71 -2.58 10.52 -12.76
CA ASN A 71 -1.77 9.39 -13.19
C ASN A 71 -1.00 8.85 -11.99
N ILE A 72 -0.77 7.53 -11.99
CA ILE A 72 0.08 6.88 -10.99
C ILE A 72 1.50 7.44 -11.00
N GLU A 73 2.03 7.76 -12.17
CA GLU A 73 3.38 8.30 -12.32
C GLU A 73 3.54 9.64 -11.61
N ASP A 74 2.45 10.41 -11.48
CA ASP A 74 2.40 11.65 -10.70
C ASP A 74 2.53 11.42 -9.17
N ILE A 75 2.50 10.16 -8.71
CA ILE A 75 2.50 9.77 -7.28
C ILE A 75 3.83 9.10 -6.89
N LYS A 76 4.63 8.63 -7.85
CA LYS A 76 5.84 7.86 -7.57
C LYS A 76 7.00 8.72 -7.03
N ASP A 77 7.04 10.00 -7.40
CA ASP A 77 8.23 10.83 -7.20
C ASP A 77 8.17 11.79 -6.00
N GLU A 78 7.02 11.87 -5.34
CA GLU A 78 6.87 12.63 -4.11
C GLU A 78 6.36 11.67 -3.04
N GLU A 79 7.14 11.45 -1.99
CA GLU A 79 6.57 11.09 -0.68
C GLU A 79 5.60 12.20 -0.33
N TRP A 80 4.38 12.13 -0.85
CA TRP A 80 3.27 12.85 -0.26
C TRP A 80 3.07 12.14 1.08
N GLY A 81 3.82 12.62 2.07
CA GLY A 81 3.44 12.47 3.46
C GLY A 81 2.00 12.96 3.63
N PRO A 82 1.43 12.85 4.83
CA PRO A 82 0.18 13.52 5.15
C PRO A 82 0.38 15.05 5.12
N ASP A 83 0.66 15.59 3.94
CA ASP A 83 0.97 16.98 3.70
C ASP A 83 -0.34 17.69 3.49
N TYR A 84 -0.79 18.22 4.62
CA TYR A 84 -1.45 19.50 4.76
C TYR A 84 -2.71 19.73 3.91
N PHE A 85 -3.82 19.81 4.65
CA PHE A 85 -4.70 20.97 4.65
C PHE A 85 -4.85 21.63 3.29
N GLU A 86 -5.55 20.97 2.37
CA GLU A 86 -6.12 21.76 1.32
C GLU A 86 -7.17 22.69 1.93
N PRO A 87 -7.08 24.01 1.69
CA PRO A 87 -8.18 24.93 1.95
C PRO A 87 -9.25 24.73 0.87
N THR A 88 -9.67 23.49 0.61
CA THR A 88 -10.80 23.23 -0.28
C THR A 88 -12.09 23.33 0.53
N PHE A 89 -12.67 24.52 0.45
CA PHE A 89 -14.08 24.84 0.68
C PHE A 89 -14.65 24.49 2.07
N SER A 90 -14.76 25.53 2.90
CA SER A 90 -15.80 25.71 3.94
C SER A 90 -15.95 24.70 5.10
N MET A 91 -15.21 23.59 5.18
CA MET A 91 -15.48 22.51 6.16
C MET A 91 -14.49 22.34 7.34
N GLY A 92 -13.45 23.17 7.43
CA GLY A 92 -12.47 23.13 8.53
C GLY A 92 -11.37 22.07 8.40
N MET A 93 -10.54 21.93 9.45
CA MET A 93 -9.35 21.05 9.47
C MET A 93 -9.68 19.63 9.03
N THR A 94 -9.04 19.16 7.95
CA THR A 94 -9.28 17.84 7.35
C THR A 94 -7.94 17.22 6.98
N TRP A 95 -7.65 16.02 7.48
CA TRP A 95 -6.49 15.22 7.06
C TRP A 95 -6.76 14.64 5.68
N ALA A 96 -5.78 14.68 4.78
CA ALA A 96 -5.94 14.22 3.40
C ALA A 96 -4.73 13.39 2.96
N ILE A 97 -4.97 12.39 2.13
CA ILE A 97 -3.94 11.54 1.53
C ILE A 97 -4.36 11.09 0.14
N TYR A 98 -3.37 10.86 -0.72
CA TYR A 98 -3.54 10.08 -1.95
C TYR A 98 -2.95 8.69 -1.74
N VAL A 99 -3.73 7.66 -2.06
CA VAL A 99 -3.27 6.26 -1.97
C VAL A 99 -3.54 5.55 -3.27
N THR A 100 -2.70 4.56 -3.53
CA THR A 100 -2.89 3.64 -4.64
C THR A 100 -3.56 2.38 -4.14
N ALA A 101 -4.68 1.97 -4.75
CA ALA A 101 -5.44 0.81 -4.32
C ALA A 101 -6.36 0.26 -5.41
N GLU A 102 -6.72 -1.01 -5.29
CA GLU A 102 -7.65 -1.69 -6.19
C GLU A 102 -9.07 -1.20 -6.13
N ASN A 103 -9.53 -0.87 -4.94
CA ASN A 103 -10.90 -0.47 -4.75
C ASN A 103 -10.98 0.50 -3.57
N LYS A 104 -12.16 1.11 -3.46
CA LYS A 104 -12.47 2.09 -2.42
C LYS A 104 -12.23 1.55 -1.00
N ASP A 105 -12.56 0.28 -0.76
CA ASP A 105 -12.48 -0.32 0.58
C ASP A 105 -11.03 -0.55 1.00
N LEU A 106 -10.20 -1.04 0.07
CA LEU A 106 -8.76 -1.19 0.28
C LEU A 106 -8.09 0.18 0.47
N ALA A 107 -8.46 1.16 -0.35
CA ALA A 107 -7.98 2.54 -0.22
C ALA A 107 -8.29 3.11 1.17
N LEU A 108 -9.52 2.91 1.65
CA LEU A 108 -9.95 3.36 2.96
C LEU A 108 -9.19 2.64 4.10
N LYS A 109 -8.95 1.34 3.98
CA LYS A 109 -8.15 0.58 4.95
C LYS A 109 -6.73 1.15 5.08
N ILE A 110 -6.06 1.38 3.95
CA ILE A 110 -4.72 2.01 3.92
C ILE A 110 -4.75 3.38 4.60
N ALA A 111 -5.79 4.18 4.33
CA ALA A 111 -5.93 5.50 4.93
C ALA A 111 -6.16 5.46 6.45
N TYR A 112 -6.88 4.46 6.97
CA TYR A 112 -7.01 4.25 8.42
C TYR A 112 -5.64 4.02 9.07
N ASP A 113 -4.84 3.14 8.51
CA ASP A 113 -3.51 2.80 9.04
C ASP A 113 -2.59 4.03 9.02
N LYS A 114 -2.60 4.78 7.90
CA LYS A 114 -1.82 6.02 7.75
C LYS A 114 -2.27 7.13 8.70
N TYR A 115 -3.58 7.28 8.92
CA TYR A 115 -4.08 8.27 9.89
C TYR A 115 -3.73 7.88 11.34
N ALA A 116 -3.83 6.60 11.69
CA ALA A 116 -3.44 6.11 13.00
C ALA A 116 -1.96 6.38 13.29
N GLN A 117 -1.08 6.10 12.31
CA GLN A 117 0.34 6.41 12.37
C GLN A 117 0.58 7.92 12.56
N TRP A 118 0.02 8.75 11.67
CA TRP A 118 0.17 10.20 11.74
C TRP A 118 -0.29 10.79 13.09
N LYS A 119 -1.39 10.26 13.64
CA LYS A 119 -1.92 10.70 14.93
C LYS A 119 -1.00 10.30 16.08
N ALA A 120 -0.47 9.07 16.06
CA ALA A 120 0.46 8.59 17.07
C ALA A 120 1.77 9.40 17.07
N GLU A 121 2.31 9.73 15.89
CA GLU A 121 3.48 10.61 15.73
C GLU A 121 3.20 12.01 16.31
N ARG A 122 2.03 12.61 16.04
CA ARG A 122 1.64 13.92 16.60
C ARG A 122 1.46 13.91 18.11
N GLU A 123 1.01 12.79 18.67
CA GLU A 123 0.80 12.63 20.12
C GLU A 123 2.10 12.18 20.84
N GLY A 124 3.20 11.97 20.10
CA GLY A 124 4.49 11.53 20.64
C GLY A 124 4.46 10.11 21.20
N LEU A 125 3.57 9.26 20.68
CA LEU A 125 3.41 7.86 21.09
C LEU A 125 4.36 6.91 20.34
N ILE A 126 4.90 7.36 19.20
CA ILE A 126 5.90 6.68 18.36
C ILE A 126 6.89 7.69 17.79
#